data_AF-A0A329UND8-F1
#
_entry.id   AF-A0A329UND8-F1
#
_cell.length_a   1.000
_cell.length_b   1.000
_cell.length_c   1.000
_cell.angle_alpha   90.00
_cell.angle_beta   90.00
_cell.angle_gamma   90.00
#
_symmetry.space_group_name_H-M   'P 1'
#
loop_
_entity.id
_entity.type
_entity.pdbx_description
1 polymer ?
#
loop_
_entity_poly.entity_id
_entity_poly.type
_entity_poly.pdbx_seq_one_letter_code
_entity_poly.pdbx_strand_id
1 'polypeptide(L)'
;MADYQEYRRRILHRRWRRVFIIVALLALLALLSAIGILWKVLHRERVDTALSQNTILRQVTTDNTWNTVSYPLARQLRVQTLEDSTETALDFRMAALPASAPVEKSWFAQASFVGDSLTQGLQIYDTGLPGAQFCAYKGVGPNAFVNGTSCKRVDGVTEIPLDALTAQQPKAVYVLLGSNVLGQDTDYTSFLTYYRLMLDMISQALPDAKIYVQSITPVRPEVSAQANHAGLNRDRLCHINNELAAIALEKDCYFLNLWEVLADENGDLIESYAQPDGYHIKPEGYAVWVDYLCSHTME
;
A
#
# COMPACT_ATOMS: atom_id res chain seq x y z
N MET A 1 -38.58 -51.78 49.43
CA MET A 1 -37.11 -51.63 49.39
C MET A 1 -36.48 -51.89 48.01
N ALA A 2 -37.00 -52.80 47.17
CA ALA A 2 -36.41 -53.11 45.86
C ALA A 2 -36.38 -51.93 44.86
N ASP A 3 -37.45 -51.13 44.81
CA ASP A 3 -37.66 -50.09 43.79
C ASP A 3 -36.58 -48.98 43.78
N TYR A 4 -36.16 -48.52 44.97
CA TYR A 4 -35.13 -47.48 45.11
C TYR A 4 -33.74 -47.91 44.60
N GLN A 5 -33.39 -49.20 44.75
CA GLN A 5 -32.15 -49.75 44.22
C GLN A 5 -32.14 -49.73 42.69
N GLU A 6 -33.28 -50.04 42.06
CA GLU A 6 -33.41 -50.05 40.61
C GLU A 6 -33.42 -48.63 40.02
N TYR A 7 -34.14 -47.71 40.64
CA TYR A 7 -34.13 -46.28 40.30
C TYR A 7 -32.70 -45.70 40.35
N ARG A 8 -31.94 -45.99 41.43
CA ARG A 8 -30.55 -45.55 41.57
C ARG A 8 -29.64 -46.11 40.47
N ARG A 9 -29.80 -47.40 40.09
CA ARG A 9 -29.06 -47.99 38.96
C ARG A 9 -29.39 -47.28 37.64
N ARG A 10 -30.67 -47.03 37.33
CA ARG A 10 -31.07 -46.35 36.08
C ARG A 10 -30.51 -44.92 35.97
N ILE A 11 -30.48 -44.15 37.06
CA ILE A 11 -29.90 -42.79 37.08
C ILE A 11 -28.38 -42.82 36.90
N LEU A 12 -27.69 -43.71 37.61
CA LEU A 12 -26.24 -43.89 37.44
C LEU A 12 -25.92 -44.27 36.00
N HIS A 13 -26.62 -45.25 35.42
CA HIS A 13 -26.38 -45.68 34.04
C HIS A 13 -26.58 -44.54 33.01
N ARG A 14 -27.56 -43.65 33.23
CA ARG A 14 -27.78 -42.45 32.40
C ARG A 14 -26.67 -41.41 32.57
N ARG A 15 -26.18 -41.17 33.79
CA ARG A 15 -25.04 -40.27 34.04
C ARG A 15 -23.76 -40.80 33.41
N TRP A 16 -23.44 -42.08 33.62
CA TRP A 16 -22.28 -42.73 33.02
C TRP A 16 -22.33 -42.72 31.49
N ARG A 17 -23.49 -43.00 30.86
CA ARG A 17 -23.65 -42.86 29.40
C ARG A 17 -23.39 -41.43 28.91
N ARG A 18 -23.89 -40.39 29.60
CA ARG A 18 -23.62 -38.99 29.22
C ARG A 18 -22.14 -38.63 29.31
N VAL A 19 -21.47 -39.01 30.40
CA VAL A 19 -20.01 -38.79 30.57
C VAL A 19 -19.23 -39.52 29.48
N PHE A 20 -19.58 -40.77 29.18
CA PHE A 20 -18.92 -41.56 28.12
C PHE A 20 -19.09 -40.93 26.73
N ILE A 21 -20.27 -40.41 26.41
CA ILE A 21 -20.54 -39.67 25.16
C ILE A 21 -19.71 -38.39 25.08
N ILE A 22 -19.63 -37.61 26.17
CA ILE A 22 -18.82 -36.37 26.21
C ILE A 22 -17.33 -36.68 26.00
N VAL A 23 -16.79 -37.70 26.67
CA VAL A 23 -15.39 -38.12 26.51
C VAL A 23 -15.13 -38.63 25.08
N ALA A 24 -16.04 -39.41 24.49
CA ALA A 24 -15.92 -39.87 23.11
C ALA A 24 -15.96 -38.72 22.09
N LEU A 25 -16.81 -37.70 22.30
CA LEU A 25 -16.87 -36.51 21.45
C LEU A 25 -15.60 -35.67 21.54
N LEU A 26 -15.03 -35.49 22.73
CA LEU A 26 -13.75 -34.79 22.91
C LEU A 26 -12.59 -35.54 22.25
N ALA A 27 -12.55 -36.86 22.35
CA ALA A 27 -11.56 -37.70 21.67
C ALA A 27 -11.69 -37.62 20.13
N LEU A 28 -12.92 -37.60 19.60
CA LEU A 28 -13.18 -37.42 18.17
C LEU A 28 -12.71 -36.03 17.68
N LEU A 29 -12.98 -34.97 18.45
CA LEU A 29 -12.55 -33.61 18.13
C LEU A 29 -11.01 -33.49 18.07
N ALA A 30 -10.32 -34.11 19.03
CA ALA A 30 -8.86 -34.19 19.04
C ALA A 30 -8.31 -35.01 17.86
N LEU A 31 -8.97 -36.09 17.47
CA LEU A 31 -8.58 -36.88 16.29
C LEU A 31 -8.74 -36.07 15.00
N LEU A 32 -9.86 -35.36 14.84
CA LEU A 32 -10.13 -34.52 13.67
C LEU A 32 -9.15 -33.34 13.58
N SER A 33 -8.78 -32.71 14.70
CA SER A 33 -7.76 -31.66 14.70
C SER A 33 -6.37 -32.19 14.36
N ALA A 34 -6.00 -33.37 14.87
CA ALA A 34 -4.75 -34.04 14.49
C ALA A 34 -4.72 -34.42 13.00
N ILE A 35 -5.84 -34.91 12.44
CA ILE A 35 -5.98 -35.18 10.99
C ILE A 35 -5.89 -33.87 10.19
N GLY A 36 -6.49 -32.78 10.64
CA GLY A 36 -6.38 -31.47 9.99
C GLY A 36 -4.96 -30.90 9.99
N ILE A 37 -4.22 -31.06 11.09
CA ILE A 37 -2.79 -30.71 11.18
C ILE A 37 -1.96 -31.60 10.26
N LEU A 38 -2.19 -32.93 10.28
CA LEU A 38 -1.48 -33.87 9.43
C LEU A 38 -1.77 -33.62 7.95
N TRP A 39 -3.01 -33.30 7.59
CA TRP A 39 -3.39 -32.90 6.24
C TRP A 39 -2.69 -31.59 5.84
N LYS A 40 -2.65 -30.57 6.71
CA LYS A 40 -1.90 -29.32 6.48
C LYS A 40 -0.37 -29.51 6.41
N VAL A 41 0.18 -30.58 6.97
CA VAL A 41 1.60 -30.96 6.85
C VAL A 41 1.87 -31.75 5.58
N LEU A 42 1.02 -32.72 5.22
CA LEU A 42 1.15 -33.56 4.03
C LEU A 42 0.75 -32.85 2.72
N HIS A 43 -0.26 -31.99 2.79
CA HIS A 43 -0.74 -31.10 1.72
C HIS A 43 -0.28 -29.66 1.98
N ARG A 44 0.85 -29.48 2.70
CA ARG A 44 1.66 -28.28 2.50
C ARG A 44 2.21 -28.40 1.09
N GLU A 45 1.50 -27.78 0.14
CA GLU A 45 1.83 -27.90 -1.27
C GLU A 45 3.30 -27.61 -1.49
N ARG A 46 3.90 -28.49 -2.30
CA ARG A 46 5.27 -28.35 -2.77
C ARG A 46 5.27 -27.29 -3.87
N VAL A 47 4.91 -26.06 -3.53
CA VAL A 47 5.12 -24.89 -4.38
C VAL A 47 6.62 -24.85 -4.67
N ASP A 48 6.96 -24.90 -5.95
CA ASP A 48 8.14 -25.63 -6.37
C ASP A 48 9.46 -25.10 -5.80
N THR A 49 10.30 -26.05 -5.38
CA THR A 49 11.69 -25.81 -4.97
C THR A 49 12.59 -25.34 -6.14
N ALA A 50 12.00 -25.10 -7.33
CA ALA A 50 12.61 -24.40 -8.46
C ALA A 50 12.64 -22.87 -8.29
N LEU A 51 11.66 -22.26 -7.60
CA LEU A 51 11.66 -20.82 -7.31
C LEU A 51 12.69 -20.44 -6.22
N SER A 52 13.10 -21.41 -5.39
CA SER A 52 14.05 -21.20 -4.29
C SER A 52 15.51 -20.95 -4.72
N GLN A 53 15.84 -21.03 -6.02
CA GLN A 53 17.19 -20.69 -6.50
C GLN A 53 17.37 -19.19 -6.81
N ASN A 54 16.29 -18.41 -6.88
CA ASN A 54 16.32 -16.95 -7.09
C ASN A 54 15.91 -16.15 -5.85
N THR A 55 16.08 -16.71 -4.64
CA THR A 55 15.80 -15.99 -3.39
C THR A 55 16.88 -14.94 -3.12
N ILE A 56 16.63 -13.69 -3.51
CA ILE A 56 17.49 -12.51 -3.25
C ILE A 56 17.69 -12.25 -1.74
N LEU A 57 16.81 -12.78 -0.90
CA LEU A 57 16.84 -12.60 0.56
C LEU A 57 17.80 -13.58 1.25
N ARG A 58 19.11 -13.26 1.20
CA ARG A 58 20.12 -13.88 2.06
C ARG A 58 20.08 -13.21 3.44
N GLN A 59 19.85 -13.99 4.49
CA GLN A 59 19.69 -13.50 5.87
C GLN A 59 21.02 -12.99 6.48
N VAL A 60 21.31 -11.69 6.33
CA VAL A 60 22.51 -10.93 6.74
C VAL A 60 22.10 -9.44 6.87
N THR A 61 22.38 -8.62 7.89
CA THR A 61 22.96 -8.78 9.26
C THR A 61 22.23 -7.83 10.25
N THR A 62 22.75 -7.64 11.48
CA THR A 62 22.22 -6.71 12.51
C THR A 62 22.87 -5.32 12.45
N ASP A 63 22.73 -4.64 11.32
CA ASP A 63 23.26 -3.30 11.07
C ASP A 63 22.43 -2.57 9.99
N ASN A 64 22.10 -1.30 10.20
CA ASN A 64 21.22 -0.53 9.31
C ASN A 64 21.86 -0.11 7.96
N THR A 65 23.04 -0.65 7.63
CA THR A 65 23.76 -0.38 6.38
C THR A 65 23.45 -1.48 5.36
N TRP A 66 22.32 -1.33 4.66
CA TRP A 66 21.91 -2.29 3.63
C TRP A 66 22.72 -2.13 2.35
N ASN A 67 23.37 -3.22 1.93
CA ASN A 67 24.02 -3.28 0.62
C ASN A 67 22.97 -3.32 -0.49
N THR A 68 23.07 -2.39 -1.44
CA THR A 68 22.29 -2.40 -2.67
C THR A 68 22.65 -3.61 -3.53
N VAL A 69 21.86 -4.68 -3.41
CA VAL A 69 21.80 -5.70 -4.48
C VAL A 69 21.34 -4.96 -5.74
N SER A 70 22.16 -5.00 -6.78
CA SER A 70 21.93 -4.25 -8.01
C SER A 70 20.62 -4.70 -8.66
N TYR A 71 19.58 -3.87 -8.56
CA TYR A 71 18.33 -4.06 -9.29
C TYR A 71 18.55 -3.61 -10.74
N PRO A 72 18.53 -4.52 -11.73
CA PRO A 72 18.55 -4.10 -13.12
C PRO A 72 17.24 -3.35 -13.41
N LEU A 73 17.36 -2.10 -13.86
CA LEU A 73 16.23 -1.31 -14.37
C LEU A 73 15.49 -2.13 -15.42
N ALA A 74 14.19 -2.35 -15.24
CA ALA A 74 13.41 -3.24 -16.09
C ALA A 74 13.25 -2.66 -17.51
N ARG A 75 13.39 -1.34 -17.64
CA ARG A 75 13.34 -0.61 -18.91
C ARG A 75 14.22 0.64 -18.81
N GLN A 76 15.30 0.71 -19.60
CA GLN A 76 15.98 1.99 -19.83
C GLN A 76 15.06 2.88 -20.69
N LEU A 77 14.41 3.86 -20.08
CA LEU A 77 13.69 4.92 -20.77
C LEU A 77 14.70 5.83 -21.48
N ARG A 78 14.90 5.62 -22.79
CA ARG A 78 15.66 6.56 -23.62
C ARG A 78 14.75 7.70 -24.04
N VAL A 79 14.94 8.87 -23.43
CA VAL A 79 14.46 10.12 -24.00
C VAL A 79 15.26 10.38 -25.29
N GLN A 80 14.56 10.61 -26.41
CA GLN A 80 15.23 10.95 -27.68
C GLN A 80 15.68 12.41 -27.65
N THR A 81 16.94 12.66 -27.97
CA THR A 81 17.52 14.01 -28.06
C THR A 81 17.31 14.61 -29.44
N LEU A 82 16.86 15.86 -29.50
CA LEU A 82 17.13 16.76 -30.63
C LEU A 82 18.63 17.15 -30.65
N GLU A 83 19.13 17.57 -31.82
CA GLU A 83 20.53 17.34 -32.24
C GLU A 83 21.64 18.10 -31.46
N ASP A 84 21.32 19.09 -30.60
CA ASP A 84 22.30 19.93 -29.88
C ASP A 84 22.34 19.71 -28.35
N SER A 85 22.26 18.44 -27.92
CA SER A 85 22.67 17.89 -26.61
C SER A 85 22.51 18.72 -25.31
N THR A 86 21.47 18.42 -24.54
CA THR A 86 21.56 18.03 -23.10
C THR A 86 20.38 17.13 -22.77
N GLU A 87 20.52 16.23 -21.79
CA GLU A 87 19.48 15.25 -21.45
C GLU A 87 18.21 15.96 -20.92
N THR A 88 17.10 15.88 -21.65
CA THR A 88 15.79 16.27 -21.11
C THR A 88 15.36 15.21 -20.11
N ALA A 89 15.68 15.41 -18.83
CA ALA A 89 15.07 14.64 -17.74
C ALA A 89 13.54 14.70 -17.89
N LEU A 90 12.87 13.56 -17.72
CA LEU A 90 11.43 13.45 -17.89
C LEU A 90 10.71 14.43 -16.97
N ASP A 91 10.03 15.45 -17.50
CA ASP A 91 9.19 16.31 -16.68
C ASP A 91 7.90 15.57 -16.33
N PHE A 92 7.62 15.39 -15.03
CA PHE A 92 6.43 14.68 -14.55
C PHE A 92 5.12 15.30 -15.07
N ARG A 93 5.12 16.60 -15.40
CA ARG A 93 3.97 17.32 -15.99
C ARG A 93 3.69 16.90 -17.42
N MET A 94 4.69 16.37 -18.14
CA MET A 94 4.54 15.81 -19.49
C MET A 94 4.25 14.31 -19.47
N ALA A 95 4.53 13.63 -18.36
CA ALA A 95 4.32 12.20 -18.17
C ALA A 95 2.97 11.86 -17.49
N ALA A 96 2.24 12.89 -17.03
CA ALA A 96 0.92 12.76 -16.45
C ALA A 96 -0.05 12.08 -17.42
N LEU A 97 -0.93 11.23 -16.89
CA LEU A 97 -2.10 10.75 -17.60
C LEU A 97 -2.91 11.97 -18.10
N PRO A 98 -3.31 12.05 -19.38
CA PRO A 98 -4.15 13.14 -19.84
C PRO A 98 -5.57 13.07 -19.25
N ALA A 99 -6.19 14.23 -19.07
CA ALA A 99 -7.58 14.31 -18.59
C ALA A 99 -8.55 13.59 -19.55
N SER A 100 -9.45 12.81 -18.98
CA SER A 100 -10.55 12.10 -19.63
C SER A 100 -11.91 12.78 -19.33
N ALA A 101 -13.00 12.24 -19.89
CA ALA A 101 -14.34 12.61 -19.44
C ALA A 101 -14.49 12.26 -17.94
N PRO A 102 -14.97 13.18 -17.08
CA PRO A 102 -15.05 12.92 -15.65
C PRO A 102 -15.99 11.76 -15.31
N VAL A 103 -15.53 10.82 -14.47
CA VAL A 103 -16.36 9.77 -13.88
C VAL A 103 -17.10 10.26 -12.64
N GLU A 104 -18.27 9.68 -12.37
CA GLU A 104 -18.98 9.86 -11.11
C GLU A 104 -18.16 9.31 -9.93
N LYS A 105 -18.23 9.94 -8.76
CA LYS A 105 -17.40 9.54 -7.60
C LYS A 105 -17.64 8.10 -7.11
N SER A 106 -18.79 7.50 -7.46
CA SER A 106 -19.09 6.09 -7.21
C SER A 106 -18.25 5.11 -8.05
N TRP A 107 -17.58 5.57 -9.11
CA TRP A 107 -16.60 4.79 -9.86
C TRP A 107 -15.46 4.29 -8.95
N PHE A 108 -15.09 5.06 -7.92
CA PHE A 108 -14.05 4.70 -6.96
C PHE A 108 -14.45 3.57 -6.00
N ALA A 109 -15.68 3.07 -6.03
CA ALA A 109 -16.08 1.86 -5.29
C ALA A 109 -15.31 0.59 -5.74
N GLN A 110 -14.65 0.62 -6.90
CA GLN A 110 -13.75 -0.44 -7.38
C GLN A 110 -12.27 -0.19 -7.06
N ALA A 111 -11.94 0.91 -6.36
CA ALA A 111 -10.59 1.40 -6.18
C ALA A 111 -10.09 1.25 -4.74
N SER A 112 -8.80 0.95 -4.61
CA SER A 112 -8.07 0.96 -3.34
C SER A 112 -6.99 2.04 -3.33
N PHE A 113 -7.01 2.87 -2.29
CA PHE A 113 -6.03 3.92 -2.04
C PHE A 113 -4.95 3.41 -1.08
N VAL A 114 -3.74 3.29 -1.61
CA VAL A 114 -2.51 2.93 -0.88
C VAL A 114 -1.76 4.20 -0.52
N GLY A 115 -1.46 4.41 0.76
CA GLY A 115 -0.64 5.54 1.12
C GLY A 115 -0.40 5.80 2.61
N ASP A 116 -0.10 7.06 2.92
CA ASP A 116 0.26 7.49 4.26
C ASP A 116 -0.81 8.37 4.94
N SER A 117 -0.41 9.32 5.81
CA SER A 117 -1.33 10.26 6.46
C SER A 117 -2.07 11.17 5.47
N LEU A 118 -1.48 11.49 4.31
CA LEU A 118 -2.16 12.24 3.26
C LEU A 118 -3.31 11.40 2.66
N THR A 119 -3.07 10.11 2.44
CA THR A 119 -4.11 9.20 1.95
C THR A 119 -5.15 8.85 3.03
N GLN A 120 -4.78 8.86 4.33
CA GLN A 120 -5.77 8.81 5.41
C GLN A 120 -6.67 10.06 5.42
N GLY A 121 -6.19 11.23 5.00
CA GLY A 121 -7.00 12.43 4.90
C GLY A 121 -8.18 12.28 3.92
N LEU A 122 -7.97 11.65 2.76
CA LEU A 122 -9.03 11.31 1.80
C LEU A 122 -10.16 10.48 2.45
N GLN A 123 -9.80 9.55 3.34
CA GLN A 123 -10.74 8.70 4.08
C GLN A 123 -11.46 9.48 5.21
N ILE A 124 -10.77 10.37 5.91
CA ILE A 124 -11.27 11.04 7.12
C ILE A 124 -12.22 12.19 6.79
N TYR A 125 -11.95 12.97 5.73
CA TYR A 125 -12.70 14.20 5.44
C TYR A 125 -14.01 13.99 4.65
N ASP A 126 -14.51 12.76 4.58
CA ASP A 126 -15.71 12.37 3.81
C ASP A 126 -15.75 13.03 2.42
N THR A 127 -14.66 12.82 1.67
CA THR A 127 -14.38 13.49 0.39
C THR A 127 -15.33 13.10 -0.75
N GLY A 128 -16.36 12.31 -0.45
CA GLY A 128 -17.38 11.87 -1.37
C GLY A 128 -16.93 10.75 -2.30
N LEU A 129 -16.00 9.88 -1.87
CA LEU A 129 -15.58 8.66 -2.58
C LEU A 129 -16.31 7.41 -2.03
N PRO A 130 -17.61 7.22 -2.30
CA PRO A 130 -18.40 6.16 -1.66
C PRO A 130 -17.91 4.77 -2.10
N GLY A 131 -17.65 3.90 -1.11
CA GLY A 131 -17.22 2.53 -1.34
C GLY A 131 -15.73 2.35 -1.64
N ALA A 132 -14.97 3.44 -1.83
CA ALA A 132 -13.52 3.36 -2.00
C ALA A 132 -12.84 2.73 -0.78
N GLN A 133 -11.83 1.89 -1.04
CA GLN A 133 -11.11 1.15 -0.01
C GLN A 133 -9.75 1.79 0.26
N PHE A 134 -9.22 1.61 1.48
CA PHE A 134 -8.04 2.35 1.94
C PHE A 134 -7.05 1.42 2.67
N CYS A 135 -5.85 1.31 2.11
CA CYS A 135 -4.64 0.75 2.73
C CYS A 135 -3.69 1.90 3.08
N ALA A 136 -4.13 2.75 4.02
CA ALA A 136 -3.46 4.01 4.37
C ALA A 136 -2.99 4.03 5.83
N TYR A 137 -1.72 4.37 6.07
CA TYR A 137 -1.05 4.17 7.36
C TYR A 137 -0.09 5.33 7.72
N LYS A 138 -0.18 5.87 8.95
CA LYS A 138 0.69 6.99 9.37
C LYS A 138 2.16 6.57 9.44
N GLY A 139 3.06 7.42 8.94
CA GLY A 139 4.51 7.22 9.02
C GLY A 139 5.06 6.11 8.11
N VAL A 140 4.29 5.67 7.11
CA VAL A 140 4.66 4.55 6.23
C VAL A 140 5.30 5.05 4.92
N GLY A 141 6.19 4.22 4.38
CA GLY A 141 6.75 4.33 3.04
C GLY A 141 6.70 2.98 2.31
N PRO A 142 7.23 2.89 1.06
CA PRO A 142 7.14 1.68 0.25
C PRO A 142 7.79 0.44 0.89
N ASN A 143 8.76 0.64 1.78
CA ASN A 143 9.42 -0.41 2.54
C ASN A 143 8.45 -1.25 3.40
N ALA A 144 7.33 -0.69 3.87
CA ALA A 144 6.37 -1.46 4.67
C ALA A 144 5.65 -2.53 3.86
N PHE A 145 5.34 -2.24 2.60
CA PHE A 145 4.75 -3.20 1.65
C PHE A 145 5.76 -4.28 1.30
N VAL A 146 6.97 -3.88 0.90
CA VAL A 146 8.03 -4.81 0.46
C VAL A 146 8.50 -5.74 1.58
N ASN A 147 8.65 -5.22 2.80
CA ASN A 147 9.14 -6.00 3.94
C ASN A 147 8.02 -6.75 4.70
N GLY A 148 6.77 -6.68 4.25
CA GLY A 148 5.63 -7.27 4.96
C GLY A 148 5.44 -6.72 6.39
N THR A 149 5.75 -5.44 6.59
CA THR A 149 5.71 -4.82 7.93
C THR A 149 4.26 -4.59 8.36
N SER A 150 3.86 -5.12 9.51
CA SER A 150 2.52 -4.89 10.06
C SER A 150 2.29 -3.40 10.34
N CYS A 151 1.26 -2.82 9.73
CA CYS A 151 0.87 -1.44 9.89
C CYS A 151 -0.47 -1.32 10.62
N LYS A 152 -0.72 -0.17 11.24
CA LYS A 152 -1.93 0.08 12.04
C LYS A 152 -2.87 1.04 11.32
N ARG A 153 -4.07 0.54 10.98
CA ARG A 153 -5.14 1.31 10.34
C ARG A 153 -5.77 2.31 11.32
N VAL A 154 -6.56 3.27 10.81
CA VAL A 154 -7.15 4.37 11.59
C VAL A 154 -8.05 3.90 12.75
N ASP A 155 -8.75 2.77 12.62
CA ASP A 155 -9.58 2.16 13.67
C ASP A 155 -8.77 1.32 14.68
N GLY A 156 -7.46 1.21 14.47
CA GLY A 156 -6.53 0.52 15.35
C GLY A 156 -6.29 -0.95 15.02
N VAL A 157 -6.89 -1.50 13.97
CA VAL A 157 -6.55 -2.85 13.46
C VAL A 157 -5.12 -2.87 12.92
N THR A 158 -4.40 -3.96 13.20
CA THR A 158 -3.06 -4.22 12.67
C THR A 158 -3.13 -5.25 11.55
N GLU A 159 -2.56 -4.93 10.40
CA GLU A 159 -2.62 -5.74 9.17
C GLU A 159 -1.31 -5.59 8.37
N ILE A 160 -1.02 -6.52 7.45
CA ILE A 160 0.08 -6.36 6.49
C ILE A 160 -0.49 -5.62 5.27
N PRO A 161 0.09 -4.48 4.84
CA PRO A 161 -0.50 -3.63 3.80
C PRO A 161 -0.77 -4.33 2.47
N LEU A 162 0.16 -5.17 2.01
CA LEU A 162 0.00 -5.91 0.74
C LEU A 162 -1.07 -7.01 0.85
N ASP A 163 -1.15 -7.71 1.99
CA ASP A 163 -2.19 -8.73 2.22
C ASP A 163 -3.58 -8.08 2.27
N ALA A 164 -3.70 -6.92 2.94
CA ALA A 164 -4.93 -6.15 3.03
C ALA A 164 -5.39 -5.64 1.65
N LEU A 165 -4.46 -5.09 0.85
CA LEU A 165 -4.71 -4.66 -0.53
C LEU A 165 -5.10 -5.84 -1.45
N THR A 166 -4.43 -6.98 -1.30
CA THR A 166 -4.73 -8.16 -2.13
C THR A 166 -6.09 -8.75 -1.78
N ALA A 167 -6.47 -8.76 -0.50
CA ALA A 167 -7.78 -9.21 -0.04
C ALA A 167 -8.95 -8.33 -0.53
N GLN A 168 -8.68 -7.07 -0.89
CA GLN A 168 -9.65 -6.13 -1.44
C GLN A 168 -10.02 -6.41 -2.91
N GLN A 169 -9.13 -7.06 -3.68
CA GLN A 169 -9.31 -7.35 -5.11
C GLN A 169 -9.77 -6.13 -5.96
N PRO A 170 -9.16 -4.95 -5.81
CA PRO A 170 -9.58 -3.74 -6.55
C PRO A 170 -9.30 -3.86 -8.05
N LYS A 171 -10.01 -3.05 -8.84
CA LYS A 171 -9.73 -2.83 -10.27
C LYS A 171 -8.84 -1.63 -10.55
N ALA A 172 -8.71 -0.72 -9.58
CA ALA A 172 -7.77 0.40 -9.62
C ALA A 172 -7.02 0.54 -8.29
N VAL A 173 -5.71 0.75 -8.32
CA VAL A 173 -4.88 0.99 -7.14
C VAL A 173 -4.22 2.37 -7.25
N TYR A 174 -4.57 3.28 -6.34
CA TYR A 174 -4.00 4.63 -6.29
C TYR A 174 -2.92 4.68 -5.22
N VAL A 175 -1.67 4.95 -5.60
CA VAL A 175 -0.49 4.86 -4.73
C VAL A 175 0.08 6.25 -4.46
N LEU A 176 0.18 6.65 -3.20
CA LEU A 176 0.94 7.83 -2.75
C LEU A 176 1.72 7.52 -1.47
N LEU A 177 3.03 7.34 -1.59
CA LEU A 177 3.95 7.09 -0.48
C LEU A 177 5.27 7.80 -0.72
N GLY A 178 5.76 8.60 0.23
CA GLY A 178 7.13 9.12 0.15
C GLY A 178 7.48 10.18 1.17
N SER A 179 6.55 11.05 1.55
CA SER A 179 6.80 12.18 2.44
C SER A 179 7.45 11.77 3.78
N ASN A 180 7.06 10.61 4.34
CA ASN A 180 7.66 10.07 5.58
C ASN A 180 9.10 9.55 5.42
N VAL A 181 9.51 9.18 4.20
CA VAL A 181 10.87 8.68 3.90
C VAL A 181 11.79 9.83 3.48
N LEU A 182 11.22 10.86 2.86
CA LEU A 182 11.94 11.96 2.20
C LEU A 182 12.09 13.22 3.08
N GLY A 183 11.73 13.17 4.35
CA GLY A 183 11.85 14.29 5.29
C GLY A 183 13.28 14.80 5.47
N GLN A 184 14.28 13.92 5.38
CA GLN A 184 15.69 14.32 5.38
C GLN A 184 16.17 14.61 3.96
N ASP A 185 16.99 15.66 3.79
CA ASP A 185 17.67 15.92 2.52
C ASP A 185 18.93 15.05 2.39
N THR A 186 18.69 13.76 2.14
CA THR A 186 19.71 12.74 1.94
C THR A 186 19.44 11.97 0.64
N ASP A 187 20.33 11.02 0.31
CA ASP A 187 20.09 10.05 -0.76
C ASP A 187 18.69 9.41 -0.64
N TYR A 188 18.04 9.29 -1.79
CA TYR A 188 16.72 8.66 -1.95
C TYR A 188 16.75 7.50 -2.95
N THR A 189 17.93 7.03 -3.37
CA THR A 189 18.09 5.85 -4.24
C THR A 189 17.38 4.63 -3.63
N SER A 190 17.54 4.41 -2.33
CA SER A 190 16.84 3.33 -1.62
C SER A 190 15.31 3.49 -1.65
N PHE A 191 14.79 4.72 -1.56
CA PHE A 191 13.35 4.99 -1.68
C PHE A 191 12.83 4.58 -3.06
N LEU A 192 13.51 4.97 -4.15
CA LEU A 192 13.13 4.61 -5.51
C LEU A 192 13.23 3.09 -5.75
N THR A 193 14.21 2.41 -5.16
CA THR A 193 14.33 0.94 -5.22
C THR A 193 13.14 0.26 -4.54
N TYR A 194 12.79 0.67 -3.32
CA TYR A 194 11.62 0.15 -2.61
C TYR A 194 10.30 0.50 -3.31
N TYR A 195 10.22 1.65 -4.00
CA TYR A 195 9.05 2.02 -4.80
C TYR A 195 8.85 1.08 -6.00
N ARG A 196 9.91 0.82 -6.79
CA ARG A 196 9.88 -0.15 -7.91
C ARG A 196 9.42 -1.53 -7.44
N LEU A 197 10.02 -2.04 -6.36
CA LEU A 197 9.67 -3.33 -5.75
C LEU A 197 8.21 -3.39 -5.29
N MET A 198 7.71 -2.33 -4.67
CA MET A 198 6.32 -2.26 -4.24
C MET A 198 5.36 -2.34 -5.44
N LEU A 199 5.64 -1.62 -6.53
CA LEU A 199 4.83 -1.70 -7.74
C LEU A 199 4.88 -3.09 -8.39
N ASP A 200 6.06 -3.73 -8.44
CA ASP A 200 6.21 -5.11 -8.94
C ASP A 200 5.35 -6.10 -8.11
N MET A 201 5.37 -5.97 -6.78
CA MET A 201 4.60 -6.83 -5.88
C MET A 201 3.09 -6.59 -5.98
N ILE A 202 2.65 -5.33 -6.14
CA ILE A 202 1.23 -4.99 -6.36
C ILE A 202 0.76 -5.54 -7.71
N SER A 203 1.52 -5.32 -8.78
CA SER A 203 1.22 -5.83 -10.13
C SER A 203 1.16 -7.37 -10.15
N GLN A 204 2.08 -8.05 -9.46
CA GLN A 204 2.06 -9.51 -9.35
C GLN A 204 0.86 -10.05 -8.56
N ALA A 205 0.44 -9.36 -7.49
CA ALA A 205 -0.68 -9.77 -6.65
C ALA A 205 -2.05 -9.43 -7.25
N LEU A 206 -2.11 -8.39 -8.09
CA LEU A 206 -3.33 -7.85 -8.71
C LEU A 206 -3.11 -7.59 -10.22
N PRO A 207 -2.90 -8.64 -11.04
CA PRO A 207 -2.48 -8.49 -12.44
C PRO A 207 -3.51 -7.81 -13.35
N ASP A 208 -4.79 -7.78 -12.95
CA ASP A 208 -5.86 -7.10 -13.69
C ASP A 208 -6.10 -5.65 -13.19
N ALA A 209 -5.37 -5.17 -12.18
CA ALA A 209 -5.61 -3.87 -11.56
C ALA A 209 -4.78 -2.77 -12.23
N LYS A 210 -5.43 -1.66 -12.57
CA LYS A 210 -4.76 -0.46 -13.09
C LYS A 210 -4.09 0.28 -11.93
N ILE A 211 -2.78 0.45 -12.00
CA ILE A 211 -2.01 1.11 -10.95
C ILE A 211 -1.76 2.58 -11.34
N TYR A 212 -2.14 3.49 -10.46
CA TYR A 212 -1.99 4.93 -10.60
C TYR A 212 -1.00 5.45 -9.54
N VAL A 213 0.21 5.80 -9.96
CA VAL A 213 1.24 6.43 -9.14
C VAL A 213 0.95 7.92 -9.06
N GLN A 214 0.64 8.42 -7.87
CA GLN A 214 0.42 9.84 -7.64
C GLN A 214 1.72 10.55 -7.28
N SER A 215 1.93 11.75 -7.84
CA SER A 215 2.99 12.65 -7.45
C SER A 215 2.96 12.89 -5.93
N ILE A 216 4.14 12.93 -5.29
CA ILE A 216 4.25 13.46 -3.94
C ILE A 216 3.81 14.92 -3.97
N THR A 217 2.90 15.30 -3.07
CA THR A 217 2.25 16.61 -3.08
C THR A 217 3.24 17.76 -2.92
N PRO A 218 2.93 18.96 -3.41
CA PRO A 218 3.69 20.16 -3.05
C PRO A 218 3.56 20.42 -1.54
N VAL A 219 4.43 21.29 -1.02
CA VAL A 219 4.47 21.72 0.38
C VAL A 219 4.64 23.24 0.45
N ARG A 220 4.42 23.85 1.62
CA ARG A 220 4.74 25.28 1.83
C ARG A 220 6.26 25.49 1.99
N PRO A 221 6.83 26.65 1.58
CA PRO A 221 8.27 26.89 1.63
C PRO A 221 8.90 26.68 3.03
N GLU A 222 8.18 27.10 4.08
CA GLU A 222 8.62 27.01 5.47
C GLU A 222 8.78 25.59 6.01
N VAL A 223 8.23 24.57 5.32
CA VAL A 223 8.35 23.15 5.73
C VAL A 223 9.82 22.71 5.74
N SER A 224 10.59 23.13 4.74
CA SER A 224 12.03 22.81 4.63
C SER A 224 12.88 23.33 5.80
N ALA A 225 12.41 24.36 6.53
CA ALA A 225 13.06 24.88 7.73
C ALA A 225 12.69 24.12 9.01
N GLN A 226 11.72 23.21 8.97
CA GLN A 226 11.28 22.43 10.13
C GLN A 226 12.24 21.25 10.39
N ALA A 227 12.41 20.90 11.67
CA ALA A 227 13.24 19.77 12.06
C ALA A 227 12.76 18.47 11.41
N ASN A 228 13.67 17.73 10.78
CA ASN A 228 13.41 16.49 10.01
C ASN A 228 12.56 16.62 8.74
N HIS A 229 12.39 17.84 8.19
CA HIS A 229 11.61 18.08 6.96
C HIS A 229 12.41 18.81 5.86
N ALA A 230 13.73 18.98 6.00
CA ALA A 230 14.60 19.64 5.02
C ALA A 230 14.52 19.05 3.58
N GLY A 231 14.28 17.74 3.47
CA GLY A 231 14.09 17.05 2.20
C GLY A 231 12.70 17.24 1.56
N LEU A 232 11.75 17.84 2.28
CA LEU A 232 10.47 18.31 1.76
C LEU A 232 10.63 19.78 1.31
N ASN A 233 11.31 19.96 0.18
CA ASN A 233 11.44 21.24 -0.49
C ASN A 233 11.01 21.09 -1.97
N ARG A 234 10.47 22.16 -2.55
CA ARG A 234 9.84 22.16 -3.88
C ARG A 234 10.71 21.51 -4.95
N ASP A 235 11.95 21.99 -5.12
CA ASP A 235 12.80 21.59 -6.24
C ASP A 235 13.20 20.11 -6.16
N ARG A 236 13.46 19.61 -4.93
CA ARG A 236 13.73 18.19 -4.68
C ARG A 236 12.49 17.32 -4.90
N LEU A 237 11.31 17.75 -4.48
CA LEU A 237 10.06 17.03 -4.71
C LEU A 237 9.71 16.98 -6.20
N CYS A 238 9.93 18.05 -6.97
CA CYS A 238 9.83 18.04 -8.43
C CYS A 238 10.76 16.98 -9.06
N HIS A 239 12.02 16.93 -8.63
CA HIS A 239 12.99 15.97 -9.16
C HIS A 239 12.62 14.52 -8.82
N ILE A 240 12.08 14.27 -7.62
CA ILE A 240 11.59 12.94 -7.22
C ILE A 240 10.31 12.57 -7.97
N ASN A 241 9.43 13.54 -8.27
CA ASN A 241 8.24 13.29 -9.08
C ASN A 241 8.58 12.95 -10.54
N ASN A 242 9.65 13.52 -11.11
CA ASN A 242 10.20 13.09 -12.40
C ASN A 242 10.62 11.60 -12.36
N GLU A 243 11.34 11.19 -11.31
CA GLU A 243 11.73 9.78 -11.10
C GLU A 243 10.51 8.86 -10.88
N LEU A 244 9.50 9.28 -10.12
CA LEU A 244 8.28 8.50 -9.91
C LEU A 244 7.44 8.36 -11.18
N ALA A 245 7.39 9.38 -12.04
CA ALA A 245 6.77 9.31 -13.34
C ALA A 245 7.54 8.37 -14.29
N ALA A 246 8.88 8.42 -14.27
CA ALA A 246 9.72 7.48 -15.00
C ALA A 246 9.51 6.04 -14.51
N ILE A 247 9.40 5.82 -13.20
CA ILE A 247 9.07 4.52 -12.60
C ILE A 247 7.68 4.05 -13.02
N ALA A 248 6.67 4.92 -13.07
CA ALA A 248 5.34 4.54 -13.53
C ALA A 248 5.39 4.01 -14.99
N LEU A 249 6.06 4.74 -15.89
CA LEU A 249 6.28 4.33 -17.29
C LEU A 249 7.17 3.08 -17.45
N GLU A 250 8.13 2.86 -16.55
CA GLU A 250 8.94 1.64 -16.47
C GLU A 250 8.06 0.42 -16.12
N LYS A 251 7.07 0.60 -15.23
CA LYS A 251 6.21 -0.44 -14.65
C LYS A 251 4.82 -0.58 -15.30
N ASP A 252 4.61 0.04 -16.46
CA ASP A 252 3.31 0.08 -17.17
C ASP A 252 2.14 0.59 -16.29
N CYS A 253 2.46 1.50 -15.37
CA CYS A 253 1.53 2.20 -14.49
C CYS A 253 1.23 3.60 -15.03
N TYR A 254 0.09 4.16 -14.63
CA TYR A 254 -0.26 5.55 -14.94
C TYR A 254 0.35 6.50 -13.90
N PHE A 255 0.81 7.68 -14.33
CA PHE A 255 1.26 8.73 -13.41
C PHE A 255 0.18 9.82 -13.28
N LEU A 256 -0.06 10.29 -12.06
CA LEU A 256 -1.05 11.32 -11.73
C LEU A 256 -0.37 12.54 -11.11
N ASN A 257 -0.58 13.70 -11.71
CA ASN A 257 0.07 14.95 -11.34
C ASN A 257 -0.84 15.81 -10.47
N LEU A 258 -0.72 15.65 -9.15
CA LEU A 258 -1.50 16.43 -8.19
C LEU A 258 -1.06 17.90 -8.08
N TRP A 259 0.09 18.27 -8.64
CA TRP A 259 0.57 19.66 -8.59
C TRP A 259 -0.32 20.59 -9.45
N GLU A 260 -1.00 20.07 -10.47
CA GLU A 260 -1.95 20.85 -11.29
C GLU A 260 -3.11 21.46 -10.49
N VAL A 261 -3.49 20.84 -9.37
CA VAL A 261 -4.62 21.28 -8.52
C VAL A 261 -4.22 21.66 -7.09
N LEU A 262 -3.01 21.28 -6.64
CA LEU A 262 -2.53 21.57 -5.29
C LEU A 262 -1.44 22.66 -5.25
N ALA A 263 -0.73 22.93 -6.35
CA ALA A 263 0.36 23.90 -6.35
C ALA A 263 -0.10 25.30 -6.82
N ASP A 264 0.47 26.34 -6.24
CA ASP A 264 0.33 27.72 -6.70
C ASP A 264 1.32 28.03 -7.84
N GLU A 265 1.30 29.27 -8.34
CA GLU A 265 2.15 29.72 -9.46
C GLU A 265 3.66 29.57 -9.19
N ASN A 266 4.08 29.47 -7.93
CA ASN A 266 5.47 29.27 -7.53
C ASN A 266 5.84 27.78 -7.39
N GLY A 267 4.87 26.87 -7.52
CA GLY A 267 5.01 25.45 -7.25
C GLY A 267 4.89 25.07 -5.78
N ASP A 268 4.43 25.97 -4.91
CA ASP A 268 4.23 25.70 -3.48
C ASP A 268 2.78 25.24 -3.21
N LEU A 269 2.54 24.47 -2.14
CA LEU A 269 1.17 24.03 -1.78
C LEU A 269 0.28 25.26 -1.57
N ILE A 270 -0.86 25.36 -2.26
CA ILE A 270 -1.76 26.53 -2.13
C ILE A 270 -2.11 26.79 -0.66
N GLU A 271 -1.89 28.01 -0.17
CA GLU A 271 -1.97 28.36 1.26
C GLU A 271 -3.34 28.05 1.88
N SER A 272 -4.43 28.27 1.13
CA SER A 272 -5.79 27.92 1.58
C SER A 272 -6.00 26.42 1.75
N TYR A 273 -5.21 25.58 1.07
CA TYR A 273 -5.25 24.11 1.16
C TYR A 273 -4.26 23.53 2.19
N ALA A 274 -3.25 24.29 2.62
CA ALA A 274 -2.25 23.83 3.59
C ALA A 274 -2.75 23.86 5.04
N GLN A 275 -2.56 22.78 5.79
CA GLN A 275 -2.69 22.78 7.26
C GLN A 275 -1.58 23.65 7.90
N PRO A 276 -1.67 24.00 9.20
CA PRO A 276 -0.66 24.83 9.87
C PRO A 276 0.76 24.26 9.91
N ASP A 277 0.95 22.97 9.60
CA ASP A 277 2.27 22.34 9.45
C ASP A 277 2.89 22.56 8.05
N GLY A 278 2.12 23.05 7.08
CA GLY A 278 2.56 23.37 5.73
C GLY A 278 2.64 22.21 4.75
N TYR A 279 2.34 20.97 5.15
CA TYR A 279 2.42 19.80 4.25
C TYR A 279 1.26 18.80 4.37
N HIS A 280 0.49 18.80 5.45
CA HIS A 280 -0.83 18.16 5.43
C HIS A 280 -1.86 19.05 4.76
N ILE A 281 -2.90 18.42 4.20
CA ILE A 281 -3.92 19.09 3.38
C ILE A 281 -5.21 19.31 4.18
N LYS A 282 -5.90 20.43 3.91
CA LYS A 282 -7.24 20.78 4.41
C LYS A 282 -8.35 20.21 3.53
N PRO A 283 -9.61 20.10 4.00
CA PRO A 283 -10.72 19.56 3.22
C PRO A 283 -10.86 20.15 1.80
N GLU A 284 -10.61 21.44 1.64
CA GLU A 284 -10.68 22.16 0.37
C GLU A 284 -9.66 21.63 -0.66
N GLY A 285 -8.44 21.30 -0.22
CA GLY A 285 -7.42 20.69 -1.08
C GLY A 285 -7.75 19.24 -1.45
N TYR A 286 -8.39 18.49 -0.54
CA TYR A 286 -8.87 17.15 -0.86
C TYR A 286 -10.05 17.15 -1.84
N ALA A 287 -10.89 18.19 -1.84
CA ALA A 287 -11.97 18.32 -2.82
C ALA A 287 -11.42 18.43 -4.25
N VAL A 288 -10.48 19.36 -4.49
CA VAL A 288 -9.86 19.54 -5.82
C VAL A 288 -9.00 18.34 -6.23
N TRP A 289 -8.36 17.65 -5.26
CA TRP A 289 -7.69 16.37 -5.52
C TRP A 289 -8.68 15.31 -6.00
N VAL A 290 -9.82 15.12 -5.33
CA VAL A 290 -10.83 14.16 -5.80
C VAL A 290 -11.37 14.51 -7.18
N ASP A 291 -11.63 15.78 -7.46
CA ASP A 291 -12.14 16.21 -8.77
C ASP A 291 -11.09 16.03 -9.88
N TYR A 292 -9.78 16.18 -9.55
CA TYR A 292 -8.68 15.75 -10.43
C TYR A 292 -8.72 14.24 -10.68
N LEU A 293 -8.84 13.40 -9.64
CA LEU A 293 -8.93 11.94 -9.83
C LEU A 293 -10.13 11.54 -10.70
N CYS A 294 -11.29 12.18 -10.53
CA CYS A 294 -12.48 11.92 -11.34
C CYS A 294 -12.25 12.19 -12.83
N SER A 295 -11.39 13.15 -13.16
CA SER A 295 -11.02 13.49 -14.55
C SER A 295 -9.79 12.75 -15.07
N HIS A 296 -9.20 11.84 -14.29
CA HIS A 296 -7.95 11.15 -14.64
C HIS A 296 -8.06 9.63 -14.39
N THR A 297 -8.98 9.00 -15.12
CA THR A 297 -9.23 7.54 -15.06
C THR A 297 -9.12 6.90 -16.44
N MET A 298 -8.54 5.71 -16.51
CA MET A 298 -8.53 4.86 -17.69
C MET A 298 -9.66 3.82 -17.63
N GLU A 299 -10.51 3.79 -18.66
CA GLU A 299 -11.54 2.75 -18.90
C GLU A 299 -10.96 1.40 -19.32
#